data_AF-A0A7X0AD91-F1
#
_entry.id   AF-A0A7X0AD91-F1
#
_cell.length_a   1.000
_cell.length_b   1.000
_cell.length_c   1.000
_cell.angle_alpha   90.00
_cell.angle_beta   90.00
_cell.angle_gamma   90.00
#
_symmetry.space_group_name_H-M   'P 1'
#
loop_
_entity.id
_entity.type
_entity.pdbx_description
1 polymer ?
#
loop_
_entity_poly.entity_id
_entity_poly.type
_entity_poly.pdbx_seq_one_letter_code
_entity_poly.pdbx_strand_id
1 'polypeptide(L)'
;MLEITQLVKFKWDRMYVFNAPVSLEVINQALGVQYPHYVEFTRPIIFMNGSEIVHYENNKSNIEGFTTGQIVFDYPDSLKYQVYTPQKSTFKVIRKKFTDGVYYKLYQ
;
A
#
# COMPACT_ATOMS: atom_id res chain seq x y z
N MET A 1 2.24 3.33 -17.72
CA MET A 1 1.11 3.19 -16.79
C MET A 1 1.21 1.82 -16.14
N LEU A 2 0.83 1.69 -14.87
CA LEU A 2 0.82 0.44 -14.13
C LEU A 2 -0.60 0.17 -13.66
N GLU A 3 -1.13 -0.99 -13.99
CA GLU A 3 -2.45 -1.45 -13.57
C GLU A 3 -2.30 -2.60 -12.58
N ILE A 4 -2.81 -2.43 -11.36
CA ILE A 4 -2.68 -3.47 -10.32
C ILE A 4 -3.37 -4.77 -10.75
N THR A 5 -4.49 -4.69 -11.47
CA THR A 5 -5.24 -5.82 -12.03
C THR A 5 -4.43 -6.67 -13.01
N GLN A 6 -3.37 -6.13 -13.62
CA GLN A 6 -2.47 -6.90 -14.49
C GLN A 6 -1.41 -7.66 -13.68
N LEU A 7 -1.02 -7.13 -12.52
CA LEU A 7 -0.02 -7.69 -11.62
C LEU A 7 -0.58 -8.83 -10.77
N VAL A 8 -1.77 -8.65 -10.20
CA VAL A 8 -2.39 -9.63 -9.31
C VAL A 8 -3.38 -10.50 -10.07
N LYS A 9 -3.43 -11.80 -9.75
CA LYS A 9 -4.31 -12.79 -10.42
C LYS A 9 -5.49 -13.25 -9.56
N PHE A 10 -5.58 -12.82 -8.32
CA PHE A 10 -6.69 -13.14 -7.40
C PHE A 10 -7.83 -12.12 -7.54
N LYS A 11 -9.03 -12.50 -7.10
CA LYS A 11 -10.20 -11.61 -7.06
C LYS A 11 -10.11 -10.69 -5.84
N TRP A 12 -10.33 -9.39 -6.04
CA TRP A 12 -10.35 -8.38 -5.00
C TRP A 12 -11.30 -7.23 -5.38
N ASP A 13 -11.82 -6.51 -4.38
CA ASP A 13 -12.71 -5.36 -4.55
C ASP A 13 -12.14 -4.05 -3.97
N ARG A 14 -11.28 -4.15 -2.94
CA ARG A 14 -10.59 -3.03 -2.29
C ARG A 14 -9.12 -3.35 -2.04
N MET A 15 -8.24 -2.41 -2.39
CA MET A 15 -6.82 -2.42 -2.03
C MET A 15 -6.56 -1.24 -1.11
N TYR A 16 -6.13 -1.52 0.12
CA TYR A 16 -5.74 -0.53 1.12
C TYR A 16 -4.23 -0.35 1.09
N VAL A 17 -3.77 0.90 1.03
CA VAL A 17 -2.35 1.26 1.02
C VAL A 17 -2.04 2.18 2.20
N PHE A 18 -1.08 1.77 3.01
CA PHE A 18 -0.59 2.52 4.16
C PHE A 18 0.85 2.99 3.90
N ASN A 19 1.07 4.28 3.67
CA ASN A 19 2.39 4.84 3.33
C ASN A 19 3.28 5.08 4.55
N ALA A 20 2.73 4.96 5.76
CA ALA A 20 3.44 5.08 7.02
C ALA A 20 3.06 3.91 7.93
N PRO A 21 3.91 3.55 8.90
CA PRO A 21 3.52 2.67 9.98
C PRO A 21 2.27 3.22 10.67
N VAL A 22 1.27 2.36 10.82
CA VAL A 22 0.03 2.66 11.53
C VAL A 22 -0.24 1.56 12.55
N SER A 23 -0.91 1.91 13.64
CA SER A 23 -1.32 0.94 14.66
C SER A 23 -2.28 -0.10 14.11
N LEU A 24 -2.24 -1.32 14.67
CA LEU A 24 -3.20 -2.39 14.35
C LEU A 24 -4.67 -1.95 14.48
N GLU A 25 -5.00 -1.13 15.49
CA GLU A 25 -6.35 -0.61 15.69
C GLU A 25 -6.87 0.16 14.47
N VAL A 26 -6.05 1.08 13.94
CA VAL A 26 -6.37 1.85 12.72
C VAL A 26 -6.56 0.93 11.52
N ILE A 27 -5.74 -0.12 11.37
CA ILE A 27 -5.89 -1.07 10.27
C ILE A 27 -7.21 -1.83 10.41
N ASN A 28 -7.50 -2.38 11.61
CA ASN A 28 -8.74 -3.11 11.87
C ASN A 28 -9.98 -2.24 11.60
N GLN A 29 -9.94 -0.98 12.03
CA GLN A 29 -11.01 -0.02 11.79
C GLN A 29 -11.20 0.26 10.29
N ALA A 30 -10.10 0.41 9.54
CA ALA A 30 -10.15 0.65 8.09
C ALA A 30 -10.71 -0.54 7.30
N LEU A 31 -10.33 -1.76 7.69
CA LEU A 31 -10.76 -2.99 7.02
C LEU A 31 -12.18 -3.43 7.44
N GLY A 32 -12.62 -3.05 8.64
CA GLY A 32 -13.86 -3.55 9.24
C GLY A 32 -13.77 -5.00 9.75
N VAL A 33 -12.57 -5.57 9.78
CA VAL A 33 -12.26 -6.92 10.26
C VAL A 33 -10.92 -6.92 10.99
N GLN A 34 -10.63 -7.96 11.77
CA GLN A 34 -9.32 -8.12 12.39
C GLN A 34 -8.25 -8.44 11.34
N TYR A 35 -7.10 -7.76 11.41
CA TYR A 35 -5.93 -8.00 10.58
C TYR A 35 -4.92 -8.89 11.33
N PRO A 36 -4.86 -10.20 11.04
CA PRO A 36 -4.01 -11.13 11.78
C PRO A 36 -2.53 -11.05 11.39
N HIS A 37 -2.18 -10.34 10.31
CA HIS A 37 -0.83 -10.29 9.76
C HIS A 37 -0.09 -8.99 10.12
N TYR A 38 -0.42 -8.41 11.26
CA TYR A 38 0.23 -7.18 11.72
C TYR A 38 1.71 -7.37 11.98
N VAL A 39 2.52 -6.48 11.43
CA VAL A 39 3.96 -6.40 11.70
C VAL A 39 4.30 -4.94 11.98
N GLU A 40 4.90 -4.68 13.15
CA GLU A 40 5.32 -3.34 13.53
C GLU A 40 6.34 -2.75 12.55
N PHE A 41 6.35 -1.42 12.44
CA PHE A 41 7.26 -0.68 11.56
C PHE A 41 7.19 -1.10 10.08
N THR A 42 6.02 -1.55 9.63
CA THR A 42 5.75 -1.84 8.22
C THR A 42 4.65 -0.94 7.64
N ARG A 43 4.59 -0.92 6.32
CA ARG A 43 3.65 -0.20 5.46
C ARG A 43 2.80 -1.23 4.73
N PRO A 44 1.68 -1.66 5.32
CA PRO A 44 0.88 -2.70 4.72
C PRO A 44 0.26 -2.26 3.39
N ILE A 45 0.18 -3.19 2.45
CA ILE A 45 -0.73 -3.16 1.31
C ILE A 45 -1.66 -4.35 1.48
N ILE A 46 -2.97 -4.13 1.56
CA ILE A 46 -3.93 -5.17 1.92
C ILE A 46 -5.02 -5.22 0.86
N PHE A 47 -5.25 -6.40 0.30
CA PHE A 47 -6.32 -6.65 -0.65
C PHE A 47 -7.47 -7.37 0.04
N MET A 48 -8.67 -6.85 -0.16
CA MET A 48 -9.93 -7.41 0.31
C MET A 48 -10.79 -7.89 -0.85
N ASN A 49 -11.65 -8.87 -0.58
CA ASN A 49 -12.78 -9.24 -1.42
C ASN A 49 -14.00 -9.43 -0.51
N GLY A 50 -14.91 -8.45 -0.46
CA GLY A 50 -15.90 -8.40 0.61
C GLY A 50 -15.21 -8.26 1.97
N SER A 51 -15.60 -9.07 2.95
CA SER A 51 -15.01 -9.05 4.30
C SER A 51 -13.76 -9.92 4.44
N GLU A 52 -13.27 -10.53 3.37
CA GLU A 52 -12.12 -11.44 3.39
C GLU A 52 -10.85 -10.73 2.94
N ILE A 53 -9.76 -10.91 3.70
CA ILE A 53 -8.41 -10.53 3.27
C ILE A 53 -7.92 -11.61 2.31
N VAL A 54 -7.70 -11.24 1.04
CA VAL A 54 -7.28 -12.18 -0.01
C VAL A 54 -5.78 -12.12 -0.29
N HIS A 55 -5.12 -11.02 0.06
CA HIS A 55 -3.68 -10.86 -0.06
C HIS A 55 -3.18 -9.72 0.82
N TYR A 56 -1.90 -9.77 1.20
CA TYR A 56 -1.24 -8.70 1.94
C TYR A 56 0.27 -8.67 1.68
N GLU A 57 0.85 -7.48 1.79
CA GLU A 57 2.29 -7.26 1.83
C GLU A 57 2.62 -6.30 2.97
N ASN A 58 3.59 -6.65 3.81
CA ASN A 58 4.06 -5.77 4.90
C ASN A 58 5.42 -5.19 4.54
N ASN A 59 5.41 -4.13 3.72
CA ASN A 59 6.64 -3.51 3.25
C ASN A 59 7.36 -2.84 4.41
N LYS A 60 8.64 -3.21 4.66
CA LYS A 60 9.43 -2.58 5.73
C LYS A 60 9.42 -1.07 5.57
N SER A 61 9.14 -0.36 6.67
CA SER A 61 9.38 1.08 6.73
C SER A 61 10.80 1.32 7.21
N ASN A 62 11.49 2.28 6.60
CA ASN A 62 12.66 2.88 7.21
C ASN A 62 12.24 4.28 7.67
N ILE A 63 12.40 4.55 8.96
CA ILE A 63 12.07 5.84 9.57
C ILE A 63 13.09 6.90 9.13
N GLU A 64 14.31 6.49 8.81
CA GLU A 64 15.43 7.38 8.49
C GLU A 64 15.45 7.83 7.01
N GLY A 65 14.68 7.20 6.13
CA GLY A 65 14.60 7.60 4.72
C GLY A 65 14.05 6.55 3.77
N PHE A 66 14.16 6.82 2.47
CA PHE A 66 13.76 5.87 1.43
C PHE A 66 14.73 4.68 1.38
N THR A 67 14.19 3.50 1.09
CA THR A 67 15.00 2.32 0.73
C THR A 67 15.03 2.11 -0.78
N THR A 68 16.12 1.55 -1.29
CA THR A 68 16.23 1.25 -2.73
C THR A 68 15.17 0.24 -3.14
N GLY A 69 14.44 0.56 -4.21
CA GLY A 69 13.30 -0.21 -4.70
C GLY A 69 11.97 0.10 -3.99
N GLN A 70 11.94 1.02 -3.01
CA GLN A 70 10.72 1.35 -2.31
C GLN A 70 9.62 1.87 -3.27
N ILE A 71 8.39 1.40 -3.05
CA ILE A 71 7.19 1.88 -3.72
C ILE A 71 6.48 2.85 -2.78
N VAL A 72 6.13 4.03 -3.29
CA VAL A 72 5.39 5.07 -2.56
C VAL A 72 4.16 5.45 -3.37
N PHE A 73 2.99 5.40 -2.76
CA PHE A 73 1.75 5.83 -3.41
C PHE A 73 1.52 7.30 -3.11
N ASP A 74 1.14 8.10 -4.10
CA ASP A 74 0.88 9.53 -3.92
C ASP A 74 -0.58 9.75 -3.53
N TYR A 75 -0.81 10.05 -2.26
CA TYR A 75 -2.10 10.47 -1.74
C TYR A 75 -1.89 11.50 -0.63
N PRO A 76 -2.90 12.32 -0.28
CA PRO A 76 -2.73 13.39 0.69
C PRO A 76 -2.17 12.90 2.04
N ASP A 77 -1.14 13.56 2.55
CA ASP A 77 -0.47 13.22 3.82
C ASP A 77 -1.42 13.28 5.03
N SER A 78 -2.56 13.97 4.91
CA SER A 78 -3.60 14.00 5.94
C SER A 78 -4.34 12.65 6.09
N LEU A 79 -4.21 11.74 5.13
CA LEU A 79 -4.84 10.42 5.16
C LEU A 79 -3.89 9.39 5.77
N LYS A 80 -4.42 8.56 6.67
CA LYS A 80 -3.68 7.41 7.23
C LYS A 80 -3.50 6.28 6.21
N TYR A 81 -4.42 6.19 5.24
CA TYR A 81 -4.43 5.20 4.17
C TYR A 81 -5.24 5.69 2.98
N GLN A 82 -5.03 5.05 1.84
CA GLN A 82 -5.86 5.24 0.65
C GLN A 82 -6.44 3.90 0.20
N VAL A 83 -7.67 3.93 -0.33
CA VAL A 83 -8.36 2.76 -0.86
C VAL A 83 -8.52 2.89 -2.37
N TYR A 84 -8.19 1.82 -3.07
CA TYR A 84 -8.37 1.71 -4.52
C TYR A 84 -9.28 0.53 -4.84
N THR A 85 -10.04 0.65 -5.92
CA THR A 85 -10.81 -0.47 -6.51
C THR A 85 -10.12 -0.95 -7.78
N PRO A 86 -10.46 -2.12 -8.34
CA PRO A 86 -9.90 -2.59 -9.61
C PRO A 86 -10.01 -1.58 -10.75
N GLN A 87 -11.10 -0.79 -10.78
CA GLN A 87 -11.34 0.24 -11.80
C GLN A 87 -10.54 1.53 -11.55
N LYS A 88 -10.05 1.73 -10.32
CA LYS A 88 -9.32 2.94 -9.89
C LYS A 88 -7.89 2.61 -9.45
N SER A 89 -7.33 1.48 -9.87
CA SER A 89 -5.97 1.04 -9.51
C SER A 89 -4.99 1.13 -10.68
N THR A 90 -5.11 2.22 -11.45
CA THR A 90 -4.17 2.55 -12.53
C THR A 90 -3.35 3.75 -12.09
N PHE A 91 -2.03 3.63 -12.22
CA PHE A 91 -1.06 4.61 -11.76
C PHE A 91 -0.07 4.99 -12.86
N LYS A 92 0.30 6.26 -12.90
CA LYS A 92 1.55 6.71 -13.49
C LYS A 92 2.68 6.39 -12.52
N VAL A 93 3.85 6.06 -13.06
CA VAL A 93 5.03 5.70 -12.28
C VAL A 93 6.14 6.68 -12.60
N ILE A 94 6.72 7.30 -11.58
CA ILE A 94 7.97 8.07 -11.71
C ILE A 94 9.06 7.36 -10.89
N ARG A 95 10.18 7.09 -11.56
CA ARG A 95 11.41 6.69 -10.91
C ARG A 95 12.11 7.93 -10.34
N LYS A 96 12.39 7.93 -9.04
CA LYS A 96 13.09 9.00 -8.33
C LYS A 96 14.43 8.47 -7.81
N LYS A 97 15.44 9.33 -7.82
CA LYS A 97 16.75 9.06 -7.21
C LYS A 97 16.81 9.68 -5.82
N PHE A 98 17.53 9.04 -4.92
CA PHE A 98 17.98 9.57 -3.63
C PHE A 98 19.45 9.18 -3.43
N THR A 99 20.08 9.64 -2.34
CA THR A 99 21.52 9.47 -2.10
C THR A 99 22.02 8.04 -2.31
N ASP A 100 21.27 7.05 -1.82
CA ASP A 100 21.69 5.64 -1.79
C ASP A 100 20.92 4.74 -2.77
N GLY A 101 20.18 5.33 -3.72
CA GLY A 101 19.58 4.55 -4.81
C GLY A 101 18.33 5.17 -5.44
N VAL A 102 17.34 4.32 -5.74
CA VAL A 102 16.12 4.71 -6.44
C VAL A 102 14.86 4.21 -5.76
N TYR A 103 13.80 5.00 -5.80
CA TYR A 103 12.46 4.60 -5.38
C TYR A 103 11.45 4.92 -6.50
N TYR A 104 10.28 4.32 -6.43
CA TYR A 104 9.22 4.50 -7.41
C TYR A 104 8.00 5.14 -6.76
N LYS A 105 7.55 6.25 -7.34
CA LYS A 105 6.34 6.96 -6.92
C LYS A 105 5.20 6.63 -7.88
N LEU A 106 4.10 6.11 -7.34
CA LEU A 106 2.86 5.78 -8.05
C LEU A 106 1.84 6.87 -7.78
N TYR A 107 1.25 7.48 -8.79
CA TYR A 107 0.28 8.57 -8.65
C TYR A 107 -0.79 8.48 -9.75
N GLN A 108 -1.93 9.13 -9.54
CA GLN A 108 -3.04 9.16 -10.50
C GLN A 108 -3.04 10.48 -11.29
#